data_AF-A0A971LEJ4-F1
#
_entry.id   AF-A0A971LEJ4-F1
#
_cell.length_a   1.000
_cell.length_b   1.000
_cell.length_c   1.000
_cell.angle_alpha   90.00
_cell.angle_beta   90.00
_cell.angle_gamma   90.00
#
_symmetry.space_group_name_H-M   'P 1'
#
loop_
_entity.id
_entity.type
_entity.pdbx_description
1 polymer ?
#
loop_
_entity_poly.entity_id
_entity_poly.type
_entity_poly.pdbx_seq_one_letter_code
_entity_poly.pdbx_strand_id
1 'polypeptide(L)'
;MTGTFIDTMVVCTMTGLTLVVTGTWNHLEYEGARMTTEAFIIGFGSVPMIGQSIVTIGLIFFAFTTIIGWNYYGERCCEYLWGVGSIKIYRVIFVMLIASSAILKFEVIWILADILNGLMAIPNLIALLGLSSVVIKETNTYFENLKT
;
A
#
# COMPACT_ATOMS: atom_id res chain seq x y z
N MET A 1 -3.69 13.01 7.76
CA MET A 1 -4.29 11.76 8.29
C MET A 1 -5.42 11.19 7.42
N THR A 2 -5.87 11.88 6.37
CA THR A 2 -6.96 11.39 5.49
C THR A 2 -6.61 10.14 4.70
N GLY A 3 -5.31 9.85 4.49
CA GLY A 3 -4.85 8.70 3.72
C GLY A 3 -5.34 7.35 4.28
N THR A 4 -5.11 7.07 5.57
CA THR A 4 -5.54 5.81 6.21
C THR A 4 -7.07 5.67 6.24
N PHE A 5 -7.80 6.78 6.39
CA PHE A 5 -9.25 6.77 6.31
C PHE A 5 -9.74 6.36 4.92
N ILE A 6 -9.23 6.99 3.85
CA ILE A 6 -9.66 6.67 2.48
C ILE A 6 -9.25 5.24 2.13
N ASP A 7 -8.02 4.83 2.43
CA ASP A 7 -7.50 3.50 2.10
C ASP A 7 -8.28 2.40 2.83
N THR A 8 -8.31 2.42 4.17
CA THR A 8 -8.86 1.31 4.95
C THR A 8 -10.38 1.39 5.11
N MET A 9 -10.90 2.55 5.52
CA MET A 9 -12.33 2.69 5.86
C MET A 9 -13.22 2.77 4.63
N VAL A 10 -12.72 3.28 3.51
CA VAL A 10 -13.49 3.36 2.26
C VAL A 10 -13.10 2.22 1.33
N VAL A 11 -11.85 2.20 0.84
CA VAL A 11 -11.46 1.29 -0.25
C VAL A 11 -11.41 -0.17 0.21
N CYS A 12 -10.62 -0.50 1.24
CA CYS A 12 -10.50 -1.89 1.71
C CYS A 12 -11.83 -2.44 2.24
N THR A 13 -12.64 -1.59 2.88
CA THR A 13 -13.97 -1.98 3.35
C THR A 13 -14.90 -2.31 2.19
N MET A 14 -14.93 -1.49 1.12
CA MET A 14 -15.70 -1.79 -0.09
C MET A 14 -15.24 -3.09 -0.75
N THR A 15 -13.93 -3.32 -0.86
CA THR A 15 -13.38 -4.59 -1.37
C THR A 15 -13.83 -5.76 -0.50
N GLY A 16 -13.63 -5.69 0.82
CA GLY A 16 -14.00 -6.76 1.74
C GLY A 16 -15.49 -7.10 1.71
N LEU A 17 -16.36 -6.08 1.70
CA LEU A 17 -17.81 -6.28 1.55
C LEU A 17 -18.16 -6.95 0.22
N THR A 18 -17.50 -6.56 -0.88
CA THR A 18 -17.71 -7.18 -2.19
C THR A 18 -17.34 -8.66 -2.17
N LEU A 19 -16.21 -9.01 -1.53
CA LEU A 19 -15.79 -10.41 -1.37
C LEU A 19 -16.80 -11.21 -0.53
N VAL A 20 -17.29 -10.66 0.58
CA VAL A 20 -18.25 -11.33 1.47
C VAL A 20 -19.60 -11.55 0.78
N VAL A 21 -20.13 -10.53 0.10
CA VAL A 21 -21.44 -10.59 -0.58
C VAL A 21 -21.43 -11.61 -1.73
N THR A 22 -20.32 -11.72 -2.44
CA THR A 22 -20.18 -12.65 -3.59
C THR A 22 -19.71 -14.03 -3.19
N GLY A 23 -19.28 -14.22 -1.94
CA GLY A 23 -18.83 -15.50 -1.40
C GLY A 23 -17.44 -15.94 -1.87
N THR A 24 -16.72 -15.13 -2.66
CA THR A 24 -15.43 -15.52 -3.25
C THR A 24 -14.33 -15.76 -2.23
N TRP A 25 -14.43 -15.16 -1.03
CA TRP A 25 -13.50 -15.36 0.07
C TRP A 25 -13.43 -16.82 0.57
N ASN A 26 -14.47 -17.63 0.31
CA ASN A 26 -14.55 -19.03 0.75
C ASN A 26 -13.96 -20.01 -0.29
N HIS A 27 -13.51 -19.51 -1.45
CA HIS A 27 -12.92 -20.34 -2.49
C HIS A 27 -11.39 -20.37 -2.36
N LEU A 28 -10.86 -21.51 -1.92
CA LEU A 28 -9.42 -21.72 -1.70
C LEU A 28 -8.55 -21.58 -2.96
N GLU A 29 -9.14 -21.65 -4.15
CA GLU A 29 -8.43 -21.52 -5.43
C GLU A 29 -8.21 -20.06 -5.87
N TYR A 30 -8.89 -19.11 -5.21
CA TYR A 30 -8.80 -17.70 -5.55
C TYR A 30 -7.85 -16.98 -4.60
N GLU A 31 -6.72 -16.51 -5.12
CA GLU A 31 -5.72 -15.77 -4.34
C GLU A 31 -5.53 -14.35 -4.86
N GLY A 32 -5.26 -13.42 -3.94
CA GLY A 32 -4.91 -12.03 -4.24
C GLY A 32 -5.91 -11.33 -5.19
N ALA A 33 -5.37 -10.72 -6.25
CA ALA A 33 -6.17 -9.98 -7.24
C ALA A 33 -7.16 -10.85 -8.04
N ARG A 34 -6.94 -12.17 -8.10
CA ARG A 34 -7.89 -13.07 -8.75
C ARG A 34 -9.19 -13.14 -7.97
N MET A 35 -9.12 -13.20 -6.63
CA MET A 35 -10.30 -13.24 -5.77
C MET A 35 -11.20 -12.02 -5.94
N THR A 36 -10.62 -10.82 -6.06
CA THR A 36 -11.38 -9.59 -6.30
C THR A 36 -11.95 -9.54 -7.72
N THR A 37 -11.22 -10.06 -8.71
CA THR A 37 -11.70 -10.15 -10.09
C THR A 37 -12.92 -11.08 -10.20
N GLU A 38 -12.87 -12.27 -9.61
CA GLU A 38 -14.00 -13.20 -9.58
C GLU A 38 -15.20 -12.61 -8.84
N ALA A 39 -14.96 -11.86 -7.75
CA ALA A 39 -16.02 -11.19 -7.02
C ALA A 39 -16.75 -10.17 -7.90
N PHE A 40 -16.02 -9.37 -8.68
CA PHE A 40 -16.63 -8.42 -9.60
C PHE A 40 -17.32 -9.10 -10.78
N ILE A 41 -16.81 -10.22 -11.28
CA ILE A 41 -17.49 -11.02 -12.32
C ILE A 41 -18.86 -11.49 -11.82
N ILE A 42 -18.91 -12.07 -10.61
CA ILE A 42 -20.15 -12.55 -9.98
C ILE A 42 -21.10 -11.37 -9.71
N GLY A 43 -20.59 -10.28 -9.12
CA GLY A 43 -21.39 -9.12 -8.75
C GLY A 43 -22.02 -8.39 -9.95
N PHE A 44 -21.33 -8.36 -11.10
CA PHE A 44 -21.84 -7.74 -12.32
C PHE A 44 -22.73 -8.68 -13.17
N GLY A 45 -22.80 -9.97 -12.83
CA GLY A 45 -23.78 -10.93 -13.36
C GLY A 45 -23.86 -10.98 -14.88
N SER A 46 -24.83 -10.27 -15.46
CA SER A 46 -25.11 -10.24 -16.91
C SER A 46 -24.04 -9.53 -17.75
N VAL A 47 -23.14 -8.78 -17.13
CA VAL A 47 -22.04 -8.05 -17.81
C VAL A 47 -20.67 -8.33 -17.18
N PRO A 48 -20.22 -9.60 -17.14
CA PRO A 48 -19.04 -10.02 -16.38
C PRO A 48 -17.74 -9.38 -16.89
N MET A 49 -17.67 -9.11 -18.21
CA MET A 49 -16.52 -8.46 -18.84
C MET A 49 -16.29 -7.04 -18.31
N ILE A 50 -17.35 -6.33 -17.88
CA ILE A 50 -17.23 -5.00 -17.28
C ILE A 50 -16.60 -5.11 -15.88
N GLY A 51 -17.06 -6.05 -15.07
CA GLY A 51 -16.51 -6.30 -13.73
C GLY A 51 -15.02 -6.63 -13.78
N GLN A 52 -14.60 -7.53 -14.66
CA GLN A 52 -13.19 -7.87 -14.86
C GLN A 52 -12.36 -6.66 -15.32
N SER A 53 -12.89 -5.87 -16.26
CA SER A 53 -12.17 -4.71 -16.81
C SER A 53 -11.95 -3.63 -15.75
N ILE A 54 -12.96 -3.37 -14.91
CA ILE A 54 -12.86 -2.40 -13.80
C ILE A 54 -11.72 -2.78 -12.85
N VAL A 55 -11.69 -4.04 -12.41
CA VAL A 55 -10.64 -4.51 -11.47
C VAL A 55 -9.26 -4.45 -12.13
N THR A 56 -9.14 -4.87 -13.39
CA THR A 56 -7.86 -4.87 -14.11
C THR A 56 -7.31 -3.46 -14.28
N ILE A 57 -8.13 -2.52 -14.77
CA ILE A 57 -7.72 -1.13 -14.97
C ILE A 57 -7.40 -0.47 -13.62
N GLY A 58 -8.25 -0.70 -12.61
CA GLY A 58 -8.02 -0.21 -11.25
C GLY A 58 -6.71 -0.71 -10.66
N LEU A 59 -6.41 -1.99 -10.82
CA LEU A 59 -5.19 -2.62 -10.30
C LEU A 59 -3.93 -2.04 -10.96
N ILE A 60 -3.97 -1.73 -12.26
CA ILE A 60 -2.84 -1.08 -12.96
C ILE A 60 -2.52 0.27 -12.31
N PHE A 61 -3.52 1.12 -12.11
CA PHE A 61 -3.32 2.43 -11.50
C PHE A 61 -2.93 2.32 -10.02
N PHE A 62 -3.56 1.42 -9.28
CA PHE A 62 -3.25 1.19 -7.87
C PHE A 62 -1.80 0.74 -7.70
N ALA A 63 -1.39 -0.33 -8.39
CA ALA A 63 -0.01 -0.83 -8.33
C ALA A 63 1.00 0.23 -8.79
N PHE A 64 0.71 0.95 -9.88
CA PHE A 64 1.61 1.98 -10.40
C PHE A 64 1.84 3.13 -9.41
N THR A 65 0.76 3.64 -8.80
CA THR A 65 0.86 4.71 -7.80
C THR A 65 1.61 4.25 -6.55
N THR A 66 1.38 3.01 -6.10
CA THR A 66 2.13 2.41 -4.99
C THR A 66 3.62 2.30 -5.33
N ILE A 67 3.98 1.82 -6.52
CA ILE A 67 5.37 1.70 -6.98
C ILE A 67 6.09 3.05 -6.93
N ILE A 68 5.45 4.12 -7.40
CA ILE A 68 6.02 5.47 -7.36
C ILE A 68 6.22 5.94 -5.92
N GLY A 69 5.22 5.75 -5.06
CA GLY A 69 5.30 6.12 -3.65
C GLY A 69 6.47 5.44 -2.94
N TRP A 70 6.59 4.12 -3.09
CA TRP A 70 7.68 3.34 -2.51
C TRP A 70 9.06 3.68 -3.09
N ASN A 71 9.13 4.03 -4.38
CA ASN A 71 10.37 4.55 -4.96
C ASN A 71 10.81 5.82 -4.23
N TYR A 72 9.90 6.78 -4.05
CA TYR A 72 10.21 8.03 -3.38
C TYR A 72 10.59 7.84 -1.91
N TYR A 73 9.86 7.02 -1.16
CA TYR A 73 10.18 6.75 0.24
C TYR A 73 11.58 6.14 0.40
N GLY A 74 11.89 5.10 -0.38
CA GLY A 74 13.21 4.48 -0.29
C GLY A 74 14.33 5.38 -0.83
N GLU A 75 14.05 6.26 -1.80
CA GLU A 75 15.00 7.29 -2.24
C GLU A 75 15.39 8.23 -1.10
N ARG A 76 14.41 8.72 -0.32
CA ARG A 76 14.68 9.59 0.83
C ARG A 76 15.48 8.87 1.91
N CYS A 77 15.20 7.60 2.17
CA CYS A 77 16.02 6.78 3.08
C CYS A 77 17.45 6.59 2.57
N CYS A 78 17.63 6.36 1.27
CA CYS A 78 18.94 6.21 0.65
C CYS A 78 19.75 7.51 0.69
N GLU A 79 19.10 8.64 0.39
CA GLU A 79 19.68 9.98 0.50
C GLU A 79 20.10 10.30 1.93
N TYR A 80 19.30 9.93 2.93
CA TYR A 80 19.66 10.11 4.34
C TYR A 80 20.94 9.35 4.74
N LEU A 81 21.14 8.14 4.20
CA LEU A 81 22.29 7.29 4.55
C LEU A 81 23.56 7.60 3.74
N TRP A 82 23.43 7.83 2.43
CA TRP A 82 24.55 7.93 1.50
C TRP A 82 24.61 9.26 0.73
N GLY A 83 23.72 10.20 1.04
CA GLY A 83 23.65 11.51 0.41
C GLY A 83 23.02 11.50 -0.98
N VAL A 84 22.88 12.69 -1.57
CA VAL A 84 22.14 12.95 -2.83
C VAL A 84 22.71 12.18 -4.03
N GLY A 85 24.01 11.86 -4.02
CA GLY A 85 24.66 11.11 -5.10
C GLY A 85 24.12 9.68 -5.29
N SER A 86 23.56 9.09 -4.22
CA SER A 86 23.03 7.72 -4.22
C SER A 86 21.68 7.58 -4.95
N ILE A 87 20.95 8.68 -5.16
CA ILE A 87 19.59 8.70 -5.70
C ILE A 87 19.51 8.02 -7.07
N LYS A 88 20.44 8.35 -7.98
CA LYS A 88 20.44 7.79 -9.34
C LYS A 88 20.66 6.28 -9.31
N ILE A 89 21.59 5.82 -8.48
CA ILE A 89 21.90 4.39 -8.31
C ILE A 89 20.68 3.66 -7.75
N TYR A 90 20.05 4.22 -6.72
CA TYR A 90 18.84 3.67 -6.13
C TYR A 90 17.70 3.51 -7.15
N ARG A 91 17.42 4.54 -7.96
CA ARG A 91 16.38 4.47 -9.00
C ARG A 91 16.63 3.36 -10.01
N VAL A 92 17.88 3.20 -10.46
CA VAL A 92 18.24 2.13 -11.41
C VAL A 92 18.02 0.76 -10.76
N ILE A 93 18.49 0.55 -9.53
CA ILE A 93 18.29 -0.70 -8.80
C ILE A 93 16.79 -0.99 -8.61
N PHE A 94 16.01 0.01 -8.23
CA PHE A 94 14.57 -0.13 -8.00
C PHE A 94 13.82 -0.56 -9.27
N VAL A 95 14.13 0.03 -10.42
CA VAL A 95 13.54 -0.37 -11.72
C VAL A 95 13.93 -1.79 -12.08
N MET A 96 15.18 -2.19 -11.85
CA MET A 96 15.64 -3.57 -12.08
C MET A 96 14.92 -4.59 -11.19
N LEU A 97 14.64 -4.23 -9.92
CA LEU A 97 13.88 -5.07 -9.00
C LEU A 97 12.41 -5.21 -9.42
N ILE A 98 11.78 -4.15 -9.93
CA ILE A 98 10.42 -4.26 -10.50
C ILE A 98 10.43 -5.18 -11.71
N ALA A 99 11.42 -5.04 -12.60
CA ALA A 99 11.53 -5.89 -13.78
C ALA A 99 11.72 -7.37 -13.43
N SER A 100 12.44 -7.68 -12.34
CA SER A 100 12.65 -9.05 -11.87
C SER A 100 11.53 -9.60 -10.98
N SER A 101 10.55 -8.76 -10.58
CA SER A 101 9.46 -9.16 -9.68
C SER A 101 8.58 -10.29 -10.22
N ALA A 102 8.46 -10.43 -11.55
CA ALA A 102 7.68 -11.47 -12.20
C ALA A 102 8.21 -12.90 -12.00
N ILE A 103 9.46 -13.05 -11.54
CA ILE A 103 10.15 -14.35 -11.37
C ILE A 103 10.06 -14.84 -9.91
N LEU A 104 9.66 -13.97 -8.98
CA LEU A 104 9.60 -14.28 -7.55
C LEU A 104 8.25 -14.91 -7.18
N LYS A 105 8.29 -15.89 -6.25
CA LYS A 105 7.07 -16.53 -5.74
C LYS A 105 6.29 -15.56 -4.85
N PHE A 106 4.96 -15.52 -5.02
CA PHE A 106 4.05 -14.64 -4.28
C PHE A 106 4.27 -14.69 -2.76
N GLU A 107 4.24 -15.88 -2.16
CA GLU A 107 4.43 -16.08 -0.71
C GLU A 107 5.75 -15.52 -0.19
N VAL A 108 6.85 -15.72 -0.93
CA VAL A 108 8.18 -15.24 -0.54
C VAL A 108 8.24 -13.71 -0.52
N ILE A 109 7.58 -13.06 -1.49
CA ILE A 109 7.52 -11.59 -1.56
C ILE A 109 6.77 -11.03 -0.35
N TRP A 110 5.64 -11.63 0.03
CA TRP A 110 4.86 -11.18 1.19
C TRP A 110 5.61 -11.37 2.50
N ILE A 111 6.22 -12.54 2.73
CA ILE A 111 7.02 -12.79 3.94
C ILE A 111 8.17 -11.78 4.04
N LEU A 112 8.87 -11.52 2.94
CA LEU A 112 9.96 -10.54 2.93
C LEU A 112 9.43 -9.12 3.22
N ALA A 113 8.31 -8.73 2.60
CA ALA A 113 7.69 -7.43 2.81
C ALA A 113 7.26 -7.24 4.28
N ASP A 114 6.64 -8.24 4.89
CA ASP A 114 6.20 -8.19 6.29
C ASP A 114 7.37 -8.04 7.27
N ILE A 115 8.46 -8.78 7.04
CA ILE A 115 9.68 -8.66 7.85
C ILE A 115 10.27 -7.25 7.73
N LEU A 116 10.43 -6.74 6.50
CA LEU A 116 11.01 -5.41 6.26
C LEU A 116 10.13 -4.29 6.81
N ASN A 117 8.80 -4.40 6.67
CA ASN A 117 7.84 -3.45 7.23
C ASN A 117 7.86 -3.48 8.76
N GLY A 118 7.96 -4.67 9.36
CA GLY A 118 8.14 -4.82 10.81
C GLY A 118 9.42 -4.13 11.29
N LEU A 119 10.55 -4.37 10.62
CA LEU A 119 11.84 -3.74 10.93
C LEU A 119 11.80 -2.21 10.79
N MET A 120 11.02 -1.67 9.85
CA MET A 120 10.81 -0.23 9.71
C MET A 120 9.88 0.33 10.79
N ALA A 121 8.81 -0.39 11.15
CA ALA A 121 7.80 0.06 12.09
C ALA A 121 8.34 0.12 13.53
N ILE A 122 9.14 -0.85 13.96
CA ILE A 122 9.69 -0.93 15.33
C ILE A 122 10.39 0.36 15.77
N PRO A 123 11.45 0.85 15.08
CA PRO A 123 12.15 2.07 15.51
C PRO A 123 11.26 3.32 15.41
N ASN A 124 10.37 3.39 14.40
CA ASN A 124 9.46 4.51 14.23
C ASN A 124 8.46 4.61 15.40
N LEU A 125 7.86 3.48 15.81
CA LEU A 125 6.96 3.44 16.94
C LEU A 125 7.65 3.82 18.25
N ILE A 126 8.88 3.35 18.49
CA ILE A 126 9.68 3.74 19.66
C ILE A 126 9.90 5.26 19.68
N ALA A 127 10.28 5.85 18.54
CA ALA A 127 10.50 7.28 18.42
C ALA A 127 9.21 8.08 18.65
N LEU A 128 8.08 7.66 18.06
CA LEU A 128 6.78 8.30 18.23
C LEU A 128 6.29 8.26 19.68
N LEU A 129 6.48 7.14 20.38
CA LEU A 129 6.14 7.05 21.80
C LEU A 129 7.00 7.98 22.65
N GLY A 130 8.32 8.02 22.39
CA GLY A 130 9.25 8.91 23.09
C GLY A 130 9.00 10.39 22.82
N LEU A 131 8.57 10.74 21.60
CA LEU A 131 8.28 12.11 21.15
C LEU A 131 6.81 12.51 21.29
N SER A 132 5.97 11.67 21.91
CA SER A 132 4.54 11.90 22.05
C SER A 132 4.21 13.25 22.71
N SER A 133 4.99 13.67 23.71
CA SER A 133 4.85 14.97 24.37
C SER A 133 5.08 16.15 23.43
N VAL A 134 6.02 16.03 22.49
CA VAL A 134 6.32 17.05 21.47
C VAL A 134 5.14 17.17 20.51
N VAL A 135 4.64 16.04 20.01
CA VAL A 135 3.49 16.01 19.08
C VAL A 135 2.25 16.65 19.73
N ILE A 136 1.97 16.34 21.00
CA ILE A 136 0.84 16.94 21.73
C ILE A 136 0.99 18.45 21.83
N LYS A 137 2.19 18.95 22.20
CA LYS A 137 2.47 20.38 22.33
C LYS A 137 2.29 21.13 21.00
N GLU A 138 2.85 20.60 19.92
CA GLU A 138 2.74 21.20 18.58
C GLU A 138 1.29 21.17 18.08
N THR A 139 0.55 20.09 18.34
CA THR A 139 -0.87 19.97 17.97
C THR A 139 -1.72 21.02 18.69
N ASN A 140 -1.53 21.21 20.00
CA ASN A 140 -2.25 22.23 20.74
C ASN A 140 -1.95 23.64 20.22
N THR A 141 -0.67 23.94 19.97
CA THR A 141 -0.23 25.24 19.43
C THR A 141 -0.87 25.51 18.07
N TYR A 142 -0.93 24.50 17.18
CA TYR A 142 -1.59 24.63 15.88
C TYR A 142 -3.08 24.98 16.01
N PHE A 143 -3.82 24.32 16.91
CA PHE A 143 -5.25 24.58 17.10
C PHE A 143 -5.54 25.90 17.85
N GLU A 144 -4.64 26.36 18.69
CA GLU A 144 -4.74 27.69 19.31
C GLU A 144 -4.57 28.80 18.27
N ASN A 145 -3.56 28.68 17.40
CA ASN A 145 -3.33 29.63 16.32
C ASN A 145 -4.49 29.67 15.31
N LEU A 146 -5.16 28.54 15.06
CA LEU A 146 -6.31 28.48 14.15
C LEU A 146 -7.56 29.21 14.66
N LYS A 147 -7.65 29.46 15.97
CA LYS A 147 -8.79 30.14 16.60
C LYS A 147 -8.65 31.66 16.62
N THR A 148 -7.48 32.18 16.22
CA THR A 148 -7.17 33.62 16.16
C THR A 148 -7.24 34.08 14.72
#